data_AF-A0A803KP49-F1
#
_entry.id   AF-A0A803KP49-F1
#
_cell.length_a   1.000
_cell.length_b   1.000
_cell.length_c   1.000
_cell.angle_alpha   90.00
_cell.angle_beta   90.00
_cell.angle_gamma   90.00
#
_symmetry.space_group_name_H-M   'P 1'
#
loop_
_entity.id
_entity.type
_entity.pdbx_description
1 polymer ?
#
loop_
_entity_poly.entity_id
_entity_poly.type
_entity_poly.pdbx_seq_one_letter_code
_entity_poly.pdbx_strand_id
1 'polypeptide(L)'
;LFTHFCCLFPLYIHSIWPLSLPARRGAKKQTKFRNLNQIPPIHLLPASNSDCSAVWVLTFKLSNMVSNLSLEDGMMILDEAFSRTRKIMEGYSNVKFSAEEYQKFYECVYLLCVQRTSFDNSRMLYERYQNGLEECIYSLVLPSLEDKNDAALLTELVVKWSNYQLMARWLSRFFCYLDRFYIPRVGAFGLLELAIRCFHNLVNSRCNSKLVPAAIALINQDRNGEKIDSNILKNVVEYFDIVRTVGGTCYDEFEKALLANSAAHYSQVASHGLLHDSCADYTYKVQWCLNQESVRSSQFLNPTLRDKLLQVVKSCLVDQVCTKFAEKQRAENHGKSADYQDLLSKCADLNLGDPGSDQNWNMVQQP
;
A
#
# COMPACT_ATOMS: atom_id res chain seq x y z
N LEU A 1 -42.90 -27.17 2.65
CA LEU A 1 -41.53 -26.86 3.15
C LEU A 1 -40.60 -26.26 2.07
N PHE A 2 -41.13 -25.63 1.02
CA PHE A 2 -40.32 -24.95 -0.03
C PHE A 2 -40.77 -23.51 -0.32
N THR A 3 -41.69 -22.96 0.47
CA THR A 3 -42.27 -21.61 0.32
C THR A 3 -41.82 -20.63 1.42
N HIS A 4 -40.69 -20.89 2.09
CA HIS A 4 -40.18 -20.03 3.16
C HIS A 4 -38.73 -19.53 2.98
N PHE A 5 -38.08 -19.81 1.85
CA PHE A 5 -36.69 -19.35 1.62
C PHE A 5 -36.55 -18.11 0.72
N CYS A 6 -37.64 -17.60 0.12
CA CYS A 6 -37.58 -16.43 -0.77
C CYS A 6 -37.76 -15.06 -0.08
N CYS A 7 -37.88 -14.99 1.25
CA CYS A 7 -38.09 -13.72 1.98
C CYS A 7 -36.86 -13.18 2.73
N LEU A 8 -35.64 -13.63 2.44
CA LEU A 8 -34.43 -13.10 3.06
C LEU A 8 -33.34 -12.77 2.03
N PHE A 9 -33.59 -11.77 1.19
CA PHE A 9 -32.56 -10.85 0.68
C PHE A 9 -33.28 -9.55 0.31
N PRO A 10 -33.06 -8.47 1.07
CA PRO A 10 -32.03 -7.53 0.64
C PRO A 10 -31.19 -6.96 1.79
N LEU A 11 -30.02 -6.42 1.43
CA LEU A 11 -29.03 -5.69 2.24
C LEU A 11 -27.92 -6.53 2.86
N TYR A 12 -26.90 -6.88 2.06
CA TYR A 12 -25.51 -6.90 2.52
C TYR A 12 -24.57 -6.72 1.32
N ILE A 13 -24.71 -5.59 0.60
CA ILE A 13 -23.68 -5.04 -0.27
C ILE A 13 -23.41 -3.62 0.23
N HIS A 14 -22.86 -3.52 1.44
CA HIS A 14 -22.20 -2.31 1.99
C HIS A 14 -21.57 -2.68 3.34
N SER A 15 -20.46 -3.44 3.34
CA SER A 15 -19.44 -3.45 4.41
C SER A 15 -18.45 -4.61 4.23
N ILE A 16 -17.31 -4.35 3.60
CA ILE A 16 -16.03 -5.05 3.82
C ILE A 16 -15.03 -3.87 3.78
N TRP A 17 -14.80 -3.09 4.82
CA TRP A 17 -14.19 -3.36 6.14
C TRP A 17 -14.62 -2.22 7.12
N PRO A 18 -14.54 -2.39 8.46
CA PRO A 18 -13.26 -2.10 9.14
C PRO A 18 -12.91 -3.08 10.28
N LEU A 19 -11.60 -3.09 10.56
CA LEU A 19 -10.90 -3.57 11.76
C LEU A 19 -11.74 -3.73 13.05
N SER A 20 -11.55 -4.86 13.72
CA SER A 20 -11.62 -4.92 15.19
C SER A 20 -10.62 -5.93 15.74
N LEU A 21 -9.55 -5.39 16.33
CA LEU A 21 -8.79 -5.97 17.44
C LEU A 21 -9.69 -6.06 18.70
N PRO A 22 -9.38 -6.92 19.68
CA PRO A 22 -10.22 -7.09 20.86
C PRO A 22 -9.88 -6.06 21.95
N ALA A 23 -10.88 -5.31 22.46
CA ALA A 23 -10.71 -4.61 23.74
C ALA A 23 -12.03 -4.35 24.49
N ARG A 24 -11.95 -4.54 25.80
CA ARG A 24 -13.00 -4.36 26.82
C ARG A 24 -13.58 -2.94 26.90
N ARG A 25 -14.87 -2.90 27.29
CA ARG A 25 -15.63 -1.89 28.07
C ARG A 25 -15.35 -0.39 27.83
N GLY A 26 -16.39 0.35 27.42
CA GLY A 26 -16.47 1.80 27.63
C GLY A 26 -17.58 2.51 26.84
N ALA A 27 -18.39 3.32 27.52
CA ALA A 27 -19.62 3.96 27.07
C ALA A 27 -19.48 5.17 26.09
N LYS A 28 -20.57 5.43 25.32
CA LYS A 28 -21.19 6.72 24.87
C LYS A 28 -20.30 7.74 24.10
N LYS A 29 -20.68 8.48 23.05
CA LYS A 29 -21.94 9.11 22.59
C LYS A 29 -21.77 9.64 21.13
N GLN A 30 -22.84 9.55 20.33
CA GLN A 30 -23.33 10.39 19.20
C GLN A 30 -22.42 11.36 18.41
N THR A 31 -22.55 11.38 17.06
CA THR A 31 -23.12 12.54 16.29
C THR A 31 -23.56 12.17 14.85
N LYS A 32 -24.64 12.82 14.39
CA LYS A 32 -25.31 12.77 13.07
C LYS A 32 -24.45 13.34 11.92
N PHE A 33 -24.62 12.77 10.71
CA PHE A 33 -24.77 13.56 9.47
C PHE A 33 -25.85 12.93 8.58
N ARG A 34 -26.75 13.79 8.08
CA ARG A 34 -27.90 13.48 7.24
C ARG A 34 -27.55 13.71 5.77
N ASN A 35 -28.01 12.78 4.93
CA ASN A 35 -28.64 12.92 3.62
C ASN A 35 -27.89 13.57 2.45
N LEU A 36 -27.63 12.75 1.43
CA LEU A 36 -27.90 13.02 0.00
C LEU A 36 -28.11 11.67 -0.70
N ASN A 37 -29.31 11.10 -0.56
CA ASN A 37 -29.79 9.97 -1.36
C ASN A 37 -31.29 10.20 -1.62
N GLN A 38 -31.61 10.73 -2.80
CA GLN A 38 -32.97 10.71 -3.35
C GLN A 38 -32.89 10.33 -4.83
N ILE A 39 -33.22 9.07 -5.12
CA ILE A 39 -33.80 8.59 -6.38
C ILE A 39 -34.98 7.70 -5.95
N PRO A 40 -36.20 7.83 -6.50
CA PRO A 40 -37.38 7.21 -5.92
C PRO A 40 -37.42 5.69 -6.17
N PRO A 41 -38.00 4.90 -5.25
CA PRO A 41 -38.22 3.48 -5.46
C PRO A 41 -39.31 3.25 -6.49
N ILE A 42 -39.06 2.35 -7.44
CA ILE A 42 -40.08 1.85 -8.37
C ILE A 42 -41.08 1.04 -7.55
N HIS A 43 -42.33 1.49 -7.52
CA HIS A 43 -43.45 0.77 -6.90
C HIS A 43 -43.72 -0.53 -7.66
N LEU A 44 -43.55 -1.68 -7.00
CA LEU A 44 -44.11 -2.95 -7.42
C LEU A 44 -45.61 -2.98 -7.06
N LEU A 45 -46.47 -3.11 -8.07
CA LEU A 45 -47.90 -3.39 -7.92
C LEU A 45 -48.12 -4.80 -7.31
N PRO A 46 -49.19 -5.01 -6.52
CA PRO A 46 -49.48 -6.31 -5.93
C PRO A 46 -50.05 -7.27 -6.98
N ALA A 47 -49.57 -8.52 -6.94
CA ALA A 47 -50.03 -9.60 -7.79
C ALA A 47 -51.51 -9.93 -7.54
N SER A 48 -52.35 -9.71 -8.55
CA SER A 48 -53.68 -10.31 -8.63
C SER A 48 -53.57 -11.77 -9.06
N ASN A 49 -54.35 -12.63 -8.42
CA ASN A 49 -54.47 -14.07 -8.69
C ASN A 49 -54.89 -14.37 -10.13
N SER A 50 -53.92 -14.52 -11.03
CA SER A 50 -54.06 -15.21 -12.31
C SER A 50 -52.67 -15.38 -12.93
N ASP A 51 -51.98 -16.47 -12.60
CA ASP A 51 -51.02 -17.17 -13.48
C ASP A 51 -50.16 -18.17 -12.69
N CYS A 52 -50.81 -19.18 -12.11
CA CYS A 52 -50.10 -20.40 -11.72
C CYS A 52 -49.46 -21.09 -12.94
N SER A 53 -49.94 -20.82 -14.14
CA SER A 53 -49.34 -21.24 -15.42
C SER A 53 -47.99 -20.58 -15.67
N ALA A 54 -47.77 -19.30 -15.36
CA ALA A 54 -46.49 -18.62 -15.60
C ALA A 54 -45.40 -19.08 -14.63
N VAL A 55 -45.75 -19.37 -13.37
CA VAL A 55 -44.85 -19.95 -12.37
C VAL A 55 -44.52 -21.41 -12.73
N TRP A 56 -45.49 -22.18 -13.21
CA TRP A 56 -45.24 -23.50 -13.78
C TRP A 56 -44.41 -23.43 -15.06
N VAL A 57 -44.61 -22.45 -15.95
CA VAL A 57 -43.82 -22.28 -17.18
C VAL A 57 -42.39 -21.81 -16.86
N LEU A 58 -42.18 -21.01 -15.82
CA LEU A 58 -40.83 -20.62 -15.37
C LEU A 58 -40.12 -21.77 -14.66
N THR A 59 -40.80 -22.52 -13.79
CA THR A 59 -40.22 -23.72 -13.16
C THR A 59 -40.05 -24.89 -14.13
N PHE A 60 -40.93 -25.03 -15.13
CA PHE A 60 -40.82 -26.00 -16.23
C PHE A 60 -39.83 -25.57 -17.30
N LYS A 61 -39.64 -24.25 -17.56
CA LYS A 61 -38.54 -23.72 -18.38
C LYS A 61 -37.19 -23.88 -17.69
N LEU A 62 -37.10 -23.63 -16.38
CA LEU A 62 -35.91 -23.94 -15.58
C LEU A 62 -35.65 -25.45 -15.53
N SER A 63 -36.71 -26.27 -15.44
CA SER A 63 -36.61 -27.73 -15.47
C SER A 63 -36.27 -28.32 -16.85
N ASN A 64 -36.64 -27.65 -17.95
CA ASN A 64 -36.30 -28.05 -19.33
C ASN A 64 -35.01 -27.38 -19.85
N MET A 65 -34.53 -26.30 -19.24
CA MET A 65 -33.19 -25.74 -19.43
C MET A 65 -32.11 -26.45 -18.60
N VAL A 66 -32.49 -27.44 -17.78
CA VAL A 66 -31.57 -28.53 -17.41
C VAL A 66 -31.39 -29.49 -18.60
N SER A 67 -31.14 -28.94 -19.79
CA SER A 67 -30.23 -29.62 -20.71
C SER A 67 -28.92 -29.76 -19.95
N ASN A 68 -28.45 -30.99 -19.71
CA ASN A 68 -27.19 -31.27 -19.01
C ASN A 68 -26.06 -30.45 -19.65
N LEU A 69 -25.78 -29.24 -19.12
CA LEU A 69 -24.69 -28.41 -19.60
C LEU A 69 -23.42 -29.23 -19.44
N SER A 70 -22.85 -29.68 -20.55
CA SER A 70 -21.65 -30.50 -20.49
C SER A 70 -20.52 -29.66 -19.92
N LEU A 71 -19.54 -30.33 -19.29
CA LEU A 71 -18.36 -29.63 -18.81
C LEU A 71 -17.64 -28.89 -19.95
N GLU A 72 -17.59 -29.50 -21.13
CA GLU A 72 -16.96 -28.93 -22.33
C GLU A 72 -17.66 -27.63 -22.77
N ASP A 73 -18.99 -27.66 -22.92
CA ASP A 73 -19.78 -26.46 -23.28
C ASP A 73 -19.63 -25.36 -22.22
N GLY A 74 -19.65 -25.75 -20.95
CA GLY A 74 -19.45 -24.83 -19.84
C GLY A 74 -18.07 -24.19 -19.84
N MET A 75 -17.01 -24.96 -20.14
CA MET A 75 -15.66 -24.42 -20.28
C MET A 75 -15.55 -23.43 -21.44
N MET A 76 -16.20 -23.70 -22.58
CA MET A 76 -16.26 -22.73 -23.70
C MET A 76 -16.93 -21.41 -23.29
N ILE A 77 -18.02 -21.46 -22.53
CA ILE A 77 -18.69 -20.26 -21.99
C ILE A 77 -17.76 -19.49 -21.05
N LEU A 78 -17.00 -20.20 -20.21
CA LEU A 78 -16.07 -19.57 -19.27
C LEU A 78 -14.84 -19.02 -19.98
N ASP A 79 -14.37 -19.64 -21.05
CA ASP A 79 -13.28 -19.10 -21.88
C ASP A 79 -13.65 -17.75 -22.51
N GLU A 80 -14.93 -17.55 -22.87
CA GLU A 80 -15.44 -16.23 -23.25
C GLU A 80 -15.31 -15.22 -22.10
N ALA A 81 -15.65 -15.62 -20.87
CA ALA A 81 -15.48 -14.77 -19.68
C ALA A 81 -14.00 -14.38 -19.48
N PHE A 82 -13.08 -15.35 -19.53
CA PHE A 82 -11.64 -15.10 -19.42
C PHE A 82 -11.12 -14.19 -20.52
N SER A 83 -11.51 -14.43 -21.77
CA SER A 83 -11.14 -13.60 -22.92
C SER A 83 -11.59 -12.16 -22.75
N ARG A 84 -12.84 -11.96 -22.29
CA ARG A 84 -13.37 -10.62 -22.02
C ARG A 84 -12.67 -9.93 -20.85
N THR A 85 -12.43 -10.63 -19.74
CA THR A 85 -11.72 -10.05 -18.60
C THR A 85 -10.26 -9.78 -18.93
N ARG A 86 -9.62 -10.58 -19.79
CA ARG A 86 -8.24 -10.39 -20.25
C ARG A 86 -8.04 -9.05 -20.96
N LYS A 87 -9.06 -8.53 -21.65
CA LYS A 87 -9.01 -7.16 -22.23
C LYS A 87 -8.72 -6.07 -21.18
N ILE A 88 -9.09 -6.28 -19.92
CA ILE A 88 -8.73 -5.34 -18.83
C ILE A 88 -7.20 -5.26 -18.68
N MET A 89 -6.51 -6.40 -18.77
CA MET A 89 -5.05 -6.47 -18.68
C MET A 89 -4.32 -5.84 -19.88
N GLU A 90 -4.98 -5.83 -21.03
CA GLU A 90 -4.51 -5.20 -22.27
C GLU A 90 -4.75 -3.67 -22.29
N GLY A 91 -5.37 -3.10 -21.24
CA GLY A 91 -5.57 -1.66 -21.09
C GLY A 91 -6.93 -1.14 -21.54
N TYR A 92 -7.89 -2.03 -21.87
CA TYR A 92 -9.27 -1.61 -22.17
C TYR A 92 -10.01 -1.25 -20.88
N SER A 93 -9.97 0.04 -20.50
CA SER A 93 -10.51 0.56 -19.22
C SER A 93 -12.04 0.55 -19.09
N ASN A 94 -12.77 0.31 -20.20
CA ASN A 94 -14.23 0.33 -20.24
C ASN A 94 -14.89 -1.05 -20.27
N VAL A 95 -14.15 -2.12 -19.96
CA VAL A 95 -14.74 -3.46 -19.87
C VAL A 95 -15.72 -3.50 -18.70
N LYS A 96 -17.01 -3.50 -19.05
CA LYS A 96 -18.13 -3.72 -18.15
C LYS A 96 -18.87 -4.96 -18.61
N PHE A 97 -19.46 -5.65 -17.66
CA PHE A 97 -20.34 -6.78 -17.94
C PHE A 97 -21.77 -6.33 -17.75
N SER A 98 -22.62 -6.63 -18.73
CA SER A 98 -24.07 -6.44 -18.59
C SER A 98 -24.63 -7.41 -17.53
N ALA A 99 -25.86 -7.16 -17.06
CA ALA A 99 -26.53 -8.09 -16.15
C ALA A 99 -26.71 -9.48 -16.79
N GLU A 100 -26.97 -9.52 -18.10
CA GLU A 100 -27.13 -10.74 -18.89
C GLU A 100 -25.80 -11.52 -18.98
N GLU A 101 -24.69 -10.84 -19.26
CA GLU A 101 -23.36 -11.46 -19.31
C GLU A 101 -22.95 -11.96 -17.93
N TYR A 102 -23.17 -11.16 -16.89
CA TYR A 102 -22.92 -11.59 -15.51
C TYR A 102 -23.73 -12.84 -15.16
N GLN A 103 -25.03 -12.84 -15.45
CA GLN A 103 -25.91 -13.97 -15.19
C GLN A 103 -25.45 -15.21 -15.98
N LYS A 104 -25.14 -15.07 -17.27
CA LYS A 104 -24.65 -16.17 -18.12
C LYS A 104 -23.43 -16.86 -17.49
N PHE A 105 -22.41 -16.10 -17.09
CA PHE A 105 -21.19 -16.68 -16.53
C PHE A 105 -21.41 -17.27 -15.13
N TYR A 106 -22.15 -16.59 -14.27
CA TYR A 106 -22.48 -17.09 -12.93
C TYR A 106 -23.34 -18.36 -12.99
N GLU A 107 -24.37 -18.38 -13.82
CA GLU A 107 -25.28 -19.51 -14.00
C GLU A 107 -24.55 -20.72 -14.58
N CYS A 108 -23.61 -20.51 -15.51
CA CYS A 108 -22.73 -21.56 -16.01
C CYS A 108 -21.95 -22.25 -14.87
N VAL A 109 -21.25 -21.47 -14.02
CA VAL A 109 -20.53 -22.03 -12.86
C VAL A 109 -21.48 -22.75 -11.91
N TYR A 110 -22.61 -22.12 -11.60
CA TYR A 110 -23.63 -22.69 -10.72
C TYR A 110 -24.12 -24.06 -11.21
N LEU A 111 -24.54 -24.15 -12.48
CA LEU A 111 -25.08 -25.37 -13.07
C LEU A 111 -24.05 -26.50 -13.03
N LEU A 112 -22.79 -26.22 -13.42
CA LEU A 112 -21.71 -27.21 -13.37
C LEU A 112 -21.43 -27.71 -11.94
N CYS A 113 -21.55 -26.83 -10.94
CA CYS A 113 -21.34 -27.16 -9.53
C CYS A 113 -22.51 -27.90 -8.86
N VAL A 114 -23.71 -27.95 -9.46
CA VAL A 114 -24.90 -28.61 -8.88
C VAL A 114 -25.18 -29.98 -9.53
N GLN A 115 -24.52 -30.31 -10.64
CA GLN A 115 -24.63 -31.60 -11.32
C GLN A 115 -24.18 -32.79 -10.46
N ARG A 116 -24.57 -34.02 -10.86
CA ARG A 116 -24.23 -35.26 -10.12
C ARG A 116 -22.72 -35.50 -9.96
N THR A 117 -21.89 -35.01 -10.89
CA THR A 117 -20.42 -35.01 -10.82
C THR A 117 -19.85 -33.72 -10.21
N SER A 118 -20.63 -33.01 -9.38
CA SER A 118 -20.35 -31.65 -8.89
C SER A 118 -18.99 -31.48 -8.24
N PHE A 119 -18.48 -32.49 -7.54
CA PHE A 119 -17.22 -32.35 -6.81
C PHE A 119 -16.04 -32.27 -7.79
N ASP A 120 -16.01 -33.15 -8.78
CA ASP A 120 -14.99 -33.16 -9.83
C ASP A 120 -15.10 -31.89 -10.69
N ASN A 121 -16.31 -31.50 -11.08
CA ASN A 121 -16.54 -30.25 -11.82
C ASN A 121 -16.09 -29.02 -11.02
N SER A 122 -16.43 -28.93 -9.73
CA SER A 122 -16.05 -27.79 -8.89
C SER A 122 -14.54 -27.68 -8.71
N ARG A 123 -13.86 -28.82 -8.59
CA ARG A 123 -12.39 -28.89 -8.59
C ARG A 123 -11.82 -28.37 -9.91
N MET A 124 -12.32 -28.88 -11.04
CA MET A 124 -11.85 -28.45 -12.36
C MET A 124 -12.11 -26.96 -12.62
N LEU A 125 -13.22 -26.41 -12.12
CA LEU A 125 -13.51 -24.98 -12.20
C LEU A 125 -12.57 -24.13 -11.35
N TYR A 126 -12.22 -24.59 -10.14
CA TYR A 126 -11.23 -23.92 -9.30
C TYR A 126 -9.84 -23.94 -9.95
N GLU A 127 -9.42 -25.08 -10.50
CA GLU A 127 -8.16 -25.22 -11.26
C GLU A 127 -8.17 -24.34 -12.52
N ARG A 128 -9.27 -24.30 -13.27
CA ARG A 128 -9.44 -23.40 -14.43
C ARG A 128 -9.33 -21.93 -14.06
N TYR A 129 -9.90 -21.53 -12.91
CA TYR A 129 -9.78 -20.18 -12.37
C TYR A 129 -8.34 -19.83 -12.06
N GLN A 130 -7.61 -20.71 -11.36
CA GLN A 130 -6.19 -20.51 -11.10
C GLN A 130 -5.38 -20.39 -12.40
N ASN A 131 -5.55 -21.33 -13.33
CA ASN A 131 -4.82 -21.33 -14.61
C ASN A 131 -5.07 -20.04 -15.41
N GLY A 132 -6.32 -19.57 -15.46
CA GLY A 132 -6.65 -18.33 -16.19
C GLY A 132 -5.98 -17.08 -15.59
N LEU A 133 -5.81 -17.03 -14.26
CA LEU A 133 -5.07 -15.96 -13.60
C LEU A 133 -3.57 -16.04 -13.94
N GLU A 134 -2.98 -17.22 -13.81
CA GLU A 134 -1.55 -17.44 -14.07
C GLU A 134 -1.19 -17.19 -15.54
N GLU A 135 -2.02 -17.65 -16.48
CA GLU A 135 -1.86 -17.36 -17.92
C GLU A 135 -1.78 -15.86 -18.20
N CYS A 136 -2.65 -15.05 -17.57
CA CYS A 136 -2.61 -13.60 -17.73
C CYS A 136 -1.32 -12.99 -17.17
N ILE A 137 -0.83 -13.52 -16.05
CA ILE A 137 0.42 -13.06 -15.45
C ILE A 137 1.61 -13.40 -16.36
N TYR A 138 1.72 -14.64 -16.82
CA TYR A 138 2.80 -15.08 -17.70
C TYR A 138 2.80 -14.36 -19.05
N SER A 139 1.63 -14.10 -19.63
CA SER A 139 1.54 -13.50 -20.98
C SER A 139 1.59 -11.98 -20.99
N LEU A 140 1.08 -11.29 -19.97
CA LEU A 140 0.87 -9.83 -20.01
C LEU A 140 1.57 -9.06 -18.89
N VAL A 141 1.87 -9.69 -17.75
CA VAL A 141 2.49 -9.03 -16.60
C VAL A 141 4.00 -9.23 -16.65
N LEU A 142 4.49 -10.47 -16.59
CA LEU A 142 5.93 -10.72 -16.52
C LEU A 142 6.72 -10.09 -17.69
N PRO A 143 6.30 -10.23 -18.96
CA PRO A 143 7.03 -9.62 -20.08
C PRO A 143 7.06 -8.09 -20.01
N SER A 144 6.03 -7.46 -19.41
CA SER A 144 6.00 -6.00 -19.26
C SER A 144 6.97 -5.46 -18.21
N LEU A 145 7.46 -6.33 -17.32
CA LEU A 145 8.36 -6.02 -16.21
C LEU A 145 9.83 -6.40 -16.50
N GLU A 146 10.11 -7.33 -17.40
CA GLU A 146 11.46 -7.91 -17.60
C GLU A 146 12.55 -6.86 -17.90
N ASP A 147 12.26 -5.89 -18.77
CA ASP A 147 13.22 -4.86 -19.20
C ASP A 147 13.20 -3.58 -18.37
N LYS A 148 12.38 -3.52 -17.31
CA LYS A 148 12.21 -2.31 -16.49
C LYS A 148 12.98 -2.41 -15.18
N ASN A 149 13.53 -1.27 -14.75
CA ASN A 149 14.19 -1.12 -13.46
C ASN A 149 13.70 0.17 -12.78
N ASP A 150 14.01 0.31 -11.49
CA ASP A 150 13.77 1.52 -10.69
C ASP A 150 12.33 2.04 -10.80
N ALA A 151 12.15 3.36 -10.96
CA ALA A 151 10.84 4.01 -11.03
C ALA A 151 9.96 3.46 -12.17
N ALA A 152 10.54 3.11 -13.32
CA ALA A 152 9.80 2.55 -14.45
C ALA A 152 9.22 1.17 -14.12
N LEU A 153 9.97 0.33 -13.38
CA LEU A 153 9.50 -0.96 -12.90
C LEU A 153 8.32 -0.81 -11.94
N LEU A 154 8.44 0.11 -10.97
CA LEU A 154 7.38 0.37 -10.00
C LEU A 154 6.11 0.92 -10.66
N THR A 155 6.25 1.82 -11.62
CA THR A 155 5.13 2.40 -12.38
C THR A 155 4.37 1.30 -13.12
N GLU A 156 5.09 0.44 -13.85
CA GLU A 156 4.47 -0.65 -14.58
C GLU A 156 3.81 -1.66 -13.63
N LEU A 157 4.47 -2.01 -12.52
CA LEU A 157 3.92 -2.90 -11.51
C LEU A 157 2.57 -2.39 -11.00
N VAL A 158 2.48 -1.10 -10.65
CA VAL A 158 1.25 -0.48 -10.14
C VAL A 158 0.12 -0.55 -11.18
N VAL A 159 0.42 -0.24 -12.44
CA VAL A 159 -0.57 -0.31 -13.54
C VAL A 159 -1.06 -1.74 -13.74
N LYS A 160 -0.13 -2.71 -13.84
CA LYS A 160 -0.46 -4.12 -14.07
C LYS A 160 -1.20 -4.72 -12.88
N TRP A 161 -0.81 -4.37 -11.66
CA TRP A 161 -1.50 -4.78 -10.45
C TRP A 161 -2.94 -4.27 -10.40
N SER A 162 -3.16 -2.98 -10.69
CA SER A 162 -4.51 -2.41 -10.70
C SER A 162 -5.44 -3.08 -11.72
N ASN A 163 -4.95 -3.30 -12.94
CA ASN A 163 -5.69 -4.01 -13.99
C ASN A 163 -5.99 -5.46 -13.57
N TYR A 164 -5.00 -6.14 -12.97
CA TYR A 164 -5.14 -7.50 -12.49
C TYR A 164 -6.16 -7.63 -11.38
N GLN A 165 -6.16 -6.71 -10.40
CA GLN A 165 -7.16 -6.67 -9.33
C GLN A 165 -8.58 -6.52 -9.89
N LEU A 166 -8.77 -5.66 -10.91
CA LEU A 166 -10.08 -5.49 -11.54
C LEU A 166 -10.52 -6.76 -12.28
N MET A 167 -9.61 -7.37 -13.04
CA MET A 167 -9.85 -8.64 -13.73
C MET A 167 -10.22 -9.77 -12.75
N ALA A 168 -9.40 -9.97 -11.72
CA ALA A 168 -9.60 -10.98 -10.69
C ALA A 168 -10.91 -10.78 -9.93
N ARG A 169 -11.31 -9.53 -9.65
CA ARG A 169 -12.59 -9.21 -9.02
C ARG A 169 -13.79 -9.62 -9.88
N TRP A 170 -13.73 -9.43 -11.20
CA TRP A 170 -14.80 -9.90 -12.09
C TRP A 170 -14.87 -11.42 -12.13
N LEU A 171 -13.72 -12.08 -12.33
CA LEU A 171 -13.66 -13.54 -12.35
C LEU A 171 -14.15 -14.14 -11.01
N SER A 172 -13.70 -13.61 -9.87
CA SER A 172 -14.17 -14.07 -8.56
C SER A 172 -15.69 -13.96 -8.40
N ARG A 173 -16.32 -12.94 -9.01
CA ARG A 173 -17.78 -12.78 -8.95
C ARG A 173 -18.54 -13.77 -9.84
N PHE A 174 -17.97 -14.17 -10.98
CA PHE A 174 -18.55 -15.23 -11.79
C PHE A 174 -18.41 -16.60 -11.10
N PHE A 175 -17.27 -16.82 -10.44
CA PHE A 175 -16.94 -18.09 -9.77
C PHE A 175 -17.39 -18.17 -8.30
N CYS A 176 -18.07 -17.14 -7.75
CA CYS A 176 -18.31 -17.00 -6.31
C CYS A 176 -19.12 -18.14 -5.66
N TYR A 177 -19.78 -18.98 -6.47
CA TYR A 177 -20.41 -20.19 -5.97
C TYR A 177 -19.38 -21.16 -5.34
N LEU A 178 -18.16 -21.21 -5.87
CA LEU A 178 -17.07 -22.04 -5.33
C LEU A 178 -16.66 -21.59 -3.91
N ASP A 179 -16.55 -20.28 -3.67
CA ASP A 179 -16.24 -19.72 -2.33
C ASP A 179 -17.27 -20.16 -1.28
N ARG A 180 -18.53 -20.32 -1.70
CA ARG A 180 -19.62 -20.65 -0.77
C ARG A 180 -19.70 -22.15 -0.47
N PHE A 181 -19.41 -23.01 -1.43
CA PHE A 181 -19.73 -24.44 -1.32
C PHE A 181 -18.56 -25.39 -1.56
N TYR A 182 -17.63 -25.07 -2.45
CA TYR A 182 -16.50 -25.95 -2.76
C TYR A 182 -15.32 -25.69 -1.83
N ILE A 183 -14.85 -24.44 -1.78
CA ILE A 183 -13.64 -24.02 -1.06
C ILE A 183 -13.69 -24.38 0.42
N PRO A 184 -14.78 -24.11 1.18
CA PRO A 184 -14.85 -24.49 2.59
C PRO A 184 -14.83 -26.01 2.82
N ARG A 185 -15.27 -26.81 1.84
CA ARG A 185 -15.30 -28.28 1.96
C ARG A 185 -13.91 -28.90 1.80
N VAL A 186 -13.07 -28.31 0.95
CA VAL A 186 -11.72 -28.81 0.67
C VAL A 186 -10.62 -28.08 1.44
N GLY A 187 -10.96 -26.98 2.12
CA GLY A 187 -9.99 -26.15 2.85
C GLY A 187 -9.03 -25.40 1.92
N ALA A 188 -9.47 -25.06 0.71
CA ALA A 188 -8.68 -24.29 -0.25
C ALA A 188 -8.67 -22.79 0.09
N PHE A 189 -7.85 -22.00 -0.61
CA PHE A 189 -7.85 -20.55 -0.50
C PHE A 189 -9.09 -19.96 -1.17
N GLY A 190 -9.61 -18.85 -0.62
CA GLY A 190 -10.68 -18.09 -1.25
C GLY A 190 -10.26 -17.55 -2.62
N LEU A 191 -11.20 -17.32 -3.55
CA LEU A 191 -10.87 -16.96 -4.93
C LEU A 191 -10.02 -15.67 -5.06
N LEU A 192 -10.32 -14.64 -4.26
CA LEU A 192 -9.54 -13.41 -4.23
C LEU A 192 -8.17 -13.60 -3.54
N GLU A 193 -8.12 -14.42 -2.49
CA GLU A 193 -6.87 -14.74 -1.81
C GLU A 193 -5.91 -15.49 -2.75
N LEU A 194 -6.44 -16.49 -3.47
CA LEU A 194 -5.72 -17.21 -4.50
C LEU A 194 -5.20 -16.26 -5.59
N ALA A 195 -6.04 -15.32 -6.04
CA ALA A 195 -5.62 -14.35 -7.05
C ALA A 195 -4.44 -13.48 -6.59
N ILE A 196 -4.45 -13.01 -5.33
CA ILE A 196 -3.33 -12.24 -4.76
C ILE A 196 -2.09 -13.14 -4.67
N ARG A 197 -2.23 -14.39 -4.20
CA ARG A 197 -1.12 -15.37 -4.12
C ARG A 197 -0.50 -15.66 -5.48
N CYS A 198 -1.31 -15.90 -6.53
CA CYS A 198 -0.81 -16.16 -7.88
C CYS A 198 0.03 -14.98 -8.40
N PHE A 199 -0.49 -13.75 -8.29
CA PHE A 199 0.24 -12.56 -8.73
C PHE A 199 1.54 -12.37 -7.95
N HIS A 200 1.45 -12.41 -6.62
CA HIS A 200 2.62 -12.26 -5.77
C HIS A 200 3.68 -13.32 -6.08
N ASN A 201 3.33 -14.60 -6.04
CA ASN A 201 4.32 -15.67 -6.18
C ASN A 201 5.04 -15.61 -7.52
N LEU A 202 4.30 -15.37 -8.61
CA LEU A 202 4.88 -15.29 -9.95
C LEU A 202 5.71 -14.01 -10.14
N VAL A 203 5.22 -12.84 -9.73
CA VAL A 203 5.98 -11.59 -9.84
C VAL A 203 7.21 -11.61 -8.94
N ASN A 204 7.07 -12.12 -7.70
CA ASN A 204 8.16 -12.22 -6.75
C ASN A 204 9.26 -13.16 -7.26
N SER A 205 8.90 -14.28 -7.90
CA SER A 205 9.88 -15.20 -8.50
C SER A 205 10.80 -14.55 -9.54
N ARG A 206 10.37 -13.44 -10.16
CA ARG A 206 11.14 -12.72 -11.19
C ARG A 206 11.73 -11.39 -10.72
N CYS A 207 11.03 -10.67 -9.86
CA CYS A 207 11.32 -9.27 -9.55
C CYS A 207 11.64 -8.99 -8.08
N ASN A 208 11.61 -9.98 -7.18
CA ASN A 208 11.72 -9.73 -5.72
C ASN A 208 12.89 -8.81 -5.35
N SER A 209 14.08 -9.14 -5.86
CA SER A 209 15.32 -8.43 -5.54
C SER A 209 15.37 -6.98 -6.04
N LYS A 210 14.43 -6.56 -6.90
CA LYS A 210 14.41 -5.22 -7.49
C LYS A 210 13.36 -4.29 -6.87
N LEU A 211 12.23 -4.82 -6.39
CA LEU A 211 11.09 -3.98 -5.99
C LEU A 211 11.38 -3.12 -4.76
N VAL A 212 11.92 -3.72 -3.69
CA VAL A 212 12.25 -2.99 -2.46
C VAL A 212 13.37 -1.98 -2.70
N PRO A 213 14.50 -2.33 -3.34
CA PRO A 213 15.54 -1.35 -3.66
C PRO A 213 15.05 -0.18 -4.52
N ALA A 214 14.21 -0.44 -5.53
CA ALA A 214 13.63 0.60 -6.37
C ALA A 214 12.76 1.57 -5.55
N ALA A 215 11.97 1.07 -4.60
CA ALA A 215 11.14 1.91 -3.74
C ALA A 215 11.99 2.79 -2.82
N ILE A 216 13.07 2.22 -2.25
CA ILE A 216 14.03 2.99 -1.43
C ILE A 216 14.77 4.05 -2.26
N ALA A 217 15.17 3.71 -3.50
CA ALA A 217 15.80 4.65 -4.41
C ALA A 217 14.88 5.86 -4.72
N LEU A 218 13.59 5.61 -4.99
CA LEU A 218 12.61 6.65 -5.25
C LEU A 218 12.39 7.58 -4.04
N ILE A 219 12.42 7.03 -2.81
CA ILE A 219 12.40 7.84 -1.58
C ILE A 219 13.65 8.71 -1.46
N ASN A 220 14.82 8.20 -1.83
CA ASN A 220 16.06 8.97 -1.77
C ASN A 220 16.12 10.08 -2.82
N GLN A 221 15.56 9.86 -4.01
CA GLN A 221 15.37 10.90 -5.02
C GLN A 221 14.52 12.05 -4.46
N ASP A 222 13.40 11.74 -3.79
CA ASP A 222 12.56 12.75 -3.13
C ASP A 222 13.30 13.49 -1.99
N ARG A 223 14.15 12.79 -1.23
CA ARG A 223 15.01 13.43 -0.22
C ARG A 223 16.04 14.37 -0.82
N ASN A 224 16.53 14.06 -2.01
CA ASN A 224 17.48 14.90 -2.75
C ASN A 224 16.80 16.10 -3.46
N GLY A 225 15.48 16.23 -3.35
CA GLY A 225 14.71 17.32 -3.96
C GLY A 225 14.31 17.05 -5.40
N GLU A 226 14.46 15.82 -5.88
CA GLU A 226 13.93 15.41 -7.19
C GLU A 226 12.41 15.29 -7.13
N LYS A 227 11.72 15.74 -8.19
CA LYS A 227 10.26 15.67 -8.24
C LYS A 227 9.81 14.25 -8.57
N ILE A 228 9.31 13.54 -7.57
CA ILE A 228 8.72 12.20 -7.75
C ILE A 228 7.19 12.24 -7.77
N ASP A 229 6.58 11.21 -8.36
CA ASP A 229 5.15 10.95 -8.18
C ASP A 229 4.94 10.10 -6.92
N SER A 230 4.51 10.74 -5.83
CA SER A 230 4.27 10.06 -4.55
C SER A 230 3.11 9.07 -4.59
N ASN A 231 2.24 9.14 -5.60
CA ASN A 231 1.17 8.17 -5.79
C ASN A 231 1.73 6.79 -6.16
N ILE A 232 2.85 6.72 -6.89
CA ILE A 232 3.53 5.46 -7.21
C ILE A 232 4.00 4.79 -5.91
N LEU A 233 4.71 5.52 -5.04
CA LEU A 233 5.15 4.99 -3.74
C LEU A 233 3.98 4.51 -2.90
N LYS A 234 2.91 5.30 -2.81
CA LYS A 234 1.70 4.93 -2.07
C LYS A 234 1.12 3.60 -2.56
N ASN A 235 0.95 3.46 -3.87
CA ASN A 235 0.37 2.24 -4.47
C ASN A 235 1.29 1.02 -4.32
N VAL A 236 2.61 1.21 -4.39
CA VAL A 236 3.60 0.13 -4.16
C VAL A 236 3.58 -0.33 -2.70
N VAL A 237 3.53 0.60 -1.74
CA VAL A 237 3.44 0.25 -0.32
C VAL A 237 2.10 -0.43 0.00
N GLU A 238 1.01 0.01 -0.62
CA GLU A 238 -0.29 -0.67 -0.52
C GLU A 238 -0.24 -2.09 -1.11
N TYR A 239 0.43 -2.28 -2.25
CA TYR A 239 0.67 -3.61 -2.82
C TYR A 239 1.45 -4.50 -1.84
N PHE A 240 2.54 -4.02 -1.25
CA PHE A 240 3.30 -4.77 -0.24
C PHE A 240 2.44 -5.15 0.96
N ASP A 241 1.57 -4.24 1.43
CA ASP A 241 0.68 -4.50 2.56
C ASP A 241 -0.40 -5.56 2.23
N ILE A 242 -0.98 -5.50 1.03
CA ILE A 242 -1.95 -6.52 0.56
C ILE A 242 -1.27 -7.89 0.48
N VAL A 243 -0.08 -7.95 -0.11
CA VAL A 243 0.70 -9.18 -0.23
C VAL A 243 1.06 -9.78 1.13
N ARG A 244 1.31 -8.95 2.14
CA ARG A 244 1.57 -9.39 3.51
C ARG A 244 0.39 -10.19 4.08
N THR A 245 -0.85 -9.89 3.68
CA THR A 245 -2.05 -10.65 4.12
C THR A 245 -2.08 -12.10 3.64
N VAL A 246 -1.36 -12.42 2.56
CA VAL A 246 -1.25 -13.77 2.01
C VAL A 246 0.12 -14.43 2.27
N GLY A 247 0.92 -13.84 3.16
CA GLY A 247 2.20 -14.38 3.62
C GLY A 247 3.43 -13.94 2.81
N GLY A 248 3.35 -12.91 1.97
CA GLY A 248 4.52 -12.33 1.32
C GLY A 248 5.35 -11.44 2.25
N THR A 249 6.67 -11.37 2.02
CA THR A 249 7.64 -10.71 2.90
C THR A 249 8.04 -9.30 2.45
N CYS A 250 7.58 -8.84 1.28
CA CYS A 250 8.01 -7.57 0.69
C CYS A 250 7.81 -6.37 1.62
N TYR A 251 6.72 -6.33 2.39
CA TYR A 251 6.46 -5.25 3.34
C TYR A 251 7.48 -5.23 4.49
N ASP A 252 7.81 -6.40 5.05
CA ASP A 252 8.77 -6.50 6.15
C ASP A 252 10.19 -6.18 5.69
N GLU A 253 10.55 -6.60 4.47
CA GLU A 253 11.80 -6.25 3.81
C GLU A 253 11.89 -4.74 3.53
N PHE A 254 10.79 -4.14 3.04
CA PHE A 254 10.67 -2.71 2.83
C PHE A 254 10.79 -1.92 4.14
N GLU A 255 10.08 -2.31 5.20
CA GLU A 255 10.15 -1.65 6.51
C GLU A 255 11.59 -1.66 7.04
N LYS A 256 12.25 -2.82 7.02
CA LYS A 256 13.66 -2.93 7.45
C LYS A 256 14.59 -2.06 6.60
N ALA A 257 14.47 -2.13 5.28
CA ALA A 257 15.31 -1.38 4.35
C ALA A 257 15.09 0.14 4.50
N LEU A 258 13.84 0.57 4.67
CA LEU A 258 13.48 1.97 4.88
C LEU A 258 14.13 2.52 6.14
N LEU A 259 13.96 1.84 7.27
CA LEU A 259 14.51 2.31 8.55
C LEU A 259 16.05 2.35 8.51
N ALA A 260 16.70 1.32 7.97
CA ALA A 260 18.15 1.27 7.84
C ALA A 260 18.70 2.36 6.90
N ASN A 261 18.09 2.53 5.73
CA ASN A 261 18.49 3.56 4.77
C ASN A 261 18.29 4.97 5.33
N SER A 262 17.18 5.21 6.05
CA SER A 262 16.89 6.48 6.69
C SER A 262 17.91 6.79 7.80
N ALA A 263 18.25 5.80 8.62
CA ALA A 263 19.27 5.95 9.65
C ALA A 263 20.63 6.34 9.02
N ALA A 264 21.03 5.68 7.94
CA ALA A 264 22.27 6.00 7.22
C ALA A 264 22.25 7.43 6.65
N HIS A 265 21.17 7.80 5.94
CA HIS A 265 21.00 9.14 5.36
C HIS A 265 21.09 10.25 6.42
N TYR A 266 20.30 10.14 7.50
CA TYR A 266 20.27 11.18 8.53
C TYR A 266 21.51 11.19 9.42
N SER A 267 22.21 10.07 9.58
CA SER A 267 23.53 10.04 10.24
C SER A 267 24.59 10.80 9.45
N GLN A 268 24.52 10.76 8.10
CA GLN A 268 25.40 11.54 7.24
C GLN A 268 25.08 13.04 7.33
N VAL A 269 23.79 13.41 7.31
CA VAL A 269 23.34 14.79 7.53
C VAL A 269 23.81 15.32 8.89
N ALA A 270 23.68 14.51 9.95
CA ALA A 270 24.16 14.85 11.29
C ALA A 270 25.68 15.07 11.32
N SER A 271 26.46 14.17 10.71
CA SER A 271 27.92 14.26 10.67
C SER A 271 28.40 15.51 9.93
N HIS A 272 27.79 15.83 8.79
CA HIS A 272 28.09 17.06 8.06
C HIS A 272 27.72 18.30 8.88
N GLY A 273 26.55 18.30 9.53
CA GLY A 273 26.13 19.42 10.36
C GLY A 273 27.02 19.67 11.57
N LEU A 274 27.49 18.60 12.24
CA LEU A 274 28.45 18.69 13.35
C LEU A 274 29.77 19.37 12.98
N LEU A 275 30.25 19.12 11.76
CA LEU A 275 31.51 19.67 11.26
C LEU A 275 31.35 21.14 10.82
N HIS A 276 30.26 21.47 10.13
CA HIS A 276 30.16 22.73 9.39
C HIS A 276 29.17 23.74 9.98
N ASP A 277 28.18 23.32 10.75
CA ASP A 277 27.12 24.22 11.23
C ASP A 277 27.40 24.73 12.65
N SER A 278 26.86 25.92 12.96
CA SER A 278 26.71 26.37 14.35
C SER A 278 25.59 25.59 15.05
N CYS A 279 25.56 25.60 16.39
CA CYS A 279 24.49 24.94 17.15
C CYS A 279 23.08 25.47 16.78
N ALA A 280 22.97 26.78 16.53
CA ALA A 280 21.70 27.41 16.13
C ALA A 280 21.26 26.94 14.73
N ASP A 281 22.18 26.97 13.75
CA ASP A 281 21.90 26.53 12.38
C ASP A 281 21.56 25.04 12.32
N TYR A 282 22.29 24.23 13.09
CA TYR A 282 22.03 22.80 13.19
C TYR A 282 20.64 22.53 13.78
N THR A 283 20.25 23.24 14.84
CA THR A 283 18.91 23.10 15.44
C THR A 283 17.80 23.40 14.43
N TYR A 284 17.97 24.46 13.63
CA TYR A 284 17.05 24.78 12.54
C TYR A 284 17.01 23.66 11.49
N LYS A 285 18.18 23.14 11.07
CA LYS A 285 18.30 22.04 10.11
C LYS A 285 17.61 20.76 10.59
N VAL A 286 17.76 20.42 11.88
CA VAL A 286 17.07 19.27 12.49
C VAL A 286 15.55 19.43 12.41
N GLN A 287 15.02 20.59 12.81
CA GLN A 287 13.58 20.85 12.76
C GLN A 287 13.06 20.77 11.33
N TRP A 288 13.80 21.33 10.37
CA TRP A 288 13.46 21.26 8.95
C TRP A 288 13.42 19.81 8.45
N CYS A 289 14.46 19.01 8.72
CA CYS A 289 14.52 17.60 8.33
C CYS A 289 13.35 16.78 8.91
N LEU A 290 13.04 16.95 10.19
CA LEU A 290 11.93 16.24 10.84
C LEU A 290 10.57 16.62 10.22
N ASN A 291 10.35 17.90 9.94
CA ASN A 291 9.12 18.36 9.29
C ASN A 291 9.01 17.80 7.86
N GLN A 292 10.10 17.84 7.09
CA GLN A 292 10.11 17.30 5.73
C GLN A 292 9.85 15.80 5.71
N GLU A 293 10.52 15.02 6.56
CA GLU A 293 10.30 13.57 6.62
C GLU A 293 8.87 13.23 7.07
N SER A 294 8.31 13.99 8.01
CA SER A 294 6.93 13.82 8.47
C SER A 294 5.92 14.05 7.35
N VAL A 295 6.07 15.15 6.60
CA VAL A 295 5.21 15.47 5.45
C VAL A 295 5.38 14.41 4.35
N ARG A 296 6.62 14.08 3.98
CA ARG A 296 6.95 13.06 2.96
C ARG A 296 6.31 11.71 3.29
N SER A 297 6.63 11.17 4.45
CA SER A 297 6.16 9.85 4.87
C SER A 297 4.65 9.76 5.02
N SER A 298 3.96 10.87 5.35
CA SER A 298 2.50 10.90 5.44
C SER A 298 1.78 10.63 4.12
N GLN A 299 2.45 10.80 2.98
CA GLN A 299 1.85 10.62 1.67
C GLN A 299 1.73 9.14 1.25
N PHE A 300 2.60 8.27 1.78
CA PHE A 300 2.71 6.88 1.32
C PHE A 300 2.83 5.83 2.44
N LEU A 301 3.13 6.21 3.69
CA LEU A 301 3.24 5.27 4.81
C LEU A 301 1.99 5.28 5.70
N ASN A 302 1.73 4.14 6.33
CA ASN A 302 0.76 4.06 7.42
C ASN A 302 1.28 4.79 8.68
N PRO A 303 0.39 5.20 9.61
CA PRO A 303 0.79 5.94 10.81
C PRO A 303 1.83 5.21 11.66
N THR A 304 1.70 3.89 11.83
CA THR A 304 2.60 3.10 12.68
C THR A 304 4.05 3.10 12.19
N LEU A 305 4.26 2.85 10.89
CA LEU A 305 5.60 2.86 10.30
C LEU A 305 6.16 4.28 10.21
N ARG A 306 5.32 5.27 9.96
CA ARG A 306 5.71 6.68 10.03
C ARG A 306 6.27 7.06 11.39
N ASP A 307 5.59 6.68 12.47
CA ASP A 307 6.04 7.04 13.81
C ASP A 307 7.38 6.37 14.16
N LYS A 308 7.58 5.11 13.75
CA LYS A 308 8.89 4.42 13.85
C LYS A 308 9.98 5.14 13.05
N LEU A 309 9.68 5.53 11.80
CA LEU A 309 10.62 6.24 10.94
C LEU A 309 11.03 7.58 11.58
N LEU A 310 10.07 8.38 12.04
CA LEU A 310 10.36 9.65 12.70
C LEU A 310 11.17 9.48 13.99
N GLN A 311 10.94 8.39 14.74
CA GLN A 311 11.76 8.05 15.90
C GLN A 311 13.22 7.78 15.51
N VAL A 312 13.44 7.02 14.42
CA VAL A 312 14.80 6.77 13.88
C VAL A 312 15.46 8.08 13.46
N VAL A 313 14.76 8.93 12.70
CA VAL A 313 15.28 10.23 12.25
C VAL A 313 15.65 11.11 13.45
N LYS A 314 14.77 11.19 14.45
CA LYS A 314 15.03 11.96 15.67
C LYS A 314 16.26 11.43 16.42
N SER A 315 16.39 10.11 16.55
CA SER A 315 17.53 9.51 17.25
C SER A 315 18.86 9.81 16.55
N CYS A 316 18.90 9.72 15.22
CA CYS A 316 20.10 10.05 14.43
C CYS A 316 20.46 11.54 14.51
N LEU A 317 19.47 12.44 14.43
CA LEU A 317 19.72 13.88 14.34
C LEU A 317 19.91 14.58 15.71
N VAL A 318 19.26 14.06 16.76
CA VAL A 318 19.24 14.68 18.09
C VAL A 318 20.04 13.85 19.08
N ASP A 319 19.60 12.63 19.37
CA ASP A 319 20.12 11.86 20.51
C ASP A 319 21.61 11.55 20.39
N GLN A 320 22.07 11.21 19.18
CA GLN A 320 23.48 10.90 18.90
C GLN A 320 24.38 12.15 18.79
N VAL A 321 23.78 13.32 18.62
CA VAL A 321 24.46 14.55 18.19
C VAL A 321 24.53 15.58 19.31
N CYS A 322 23.51 15.66 20.16
CA CYS A 322 23.47 16.56 21.33
C CYS A 322 24.65 16.32 22.28
N THR A 323 25.05 15.06 22.48
CA THR A 323 26.24 14.70 23.28
C THR A 323 27.52 15.27 22.67
N LYS A 324 27.70 15.11 21.35
CA LYS A 324 28.88 15.58 20.61
C LYS A 324 28.95 17.11 20.54
N PHE A 325 27.83 17.81 20.36
CA PHE A 325 27.81 19.27 20.41
C PHE A 325 28.14 19.79 21.80
N ALA A 326 27.67 19.14 22.87
CA ALA A 326 28.02 19.52 24.24
C ALA A 326 29.53 19.38 24.51
N GLU A 327 30.17 18.33 23.99
CA GLU A 327 31.62 18.13 24.05
C GLU A 327 32.38 19.19 23.24
N LYS A 328 31.96 19.46 22.00
CA LYS A 328 32.55 20.51 21.15
C LYS A 328 32.49 21.87 21.82
N GLN A 329 31.34 22.24 22.39
CA GLN A 329 31.15 23.52 23.07
C GLN A 329 32.05 23.65 24.32
N ARG A 330 32.21 22.56 25.09
CA ARG A 330 33.14 22.54 26.24
C ARG A 330 34.59 22.73 25.78
N ALA A 331 35.01 22.05 24.71
CA ALA A 331 36.36 22.18 24.17
C ALA A 331 36.66 23.60 23.69
N GLU A 332 35.72 24.22 22.96
CA GLU A 332 35.84 25.61 22.50
C GLU A 332 35.91 26.62 23.65
N ASN A 333 35.11 26.43 24.70
CA ASN A 333 35.12 27.28 25.88
C ASN A 333 36.40 27.11 26.71
N HIS A 334 36.93 25.89 26.85
CA HIS A 334 38.21 25.62 27.49
C HIS A 334 39.37 26.26 26.72
N GLY A 335 39.38 26.17 25.39
CA GLY A 335 40.39 26.81 24.54
C GLY A 335 40.42 28.34 24.70
N LYS A 336 39.24 28.98 24.64
CA LYS A 336 39.13 30.43 24.88
C LYS A 336 39.58 30.83 26.28
N SER A 337 39.22 30.05 27.30
CA SER A 337 39.67 30.33 28.68
C SER A 337 41.19 30.21 28.84
N ALA A 338 41.83 29.28 28.14
CA ALA A 338 43.29 29.12 28.16
C ALA A 338 44.00 30.30 27.46
N ASP A 339 43.50 30.73 26.29
CA ASP A 339 44.02 31.90 25.57
C ASP A 339 43.89 33.19 26.39
N TYR A 340 42.75 33.39 27.08
CA TYR A 340 42.57 34.53 27.98
C TYR A 340 43.53 34.50 29.18
N GLN A 341 43.78 33.32 29.76
CA GLN A 341 44.72 33.18 30.88
C GLN A 341 46.18 33.40 30.43
N ASP A 342 46.56 32.94 29.24
CA ASP A 342 47.87 33.19 28.65
C ASP A 342 48.08 34.68 28.33
N LEU A 343 47.06 35.37 27.80
CA LEU A 343 47.07 36.82 27.61
C LEU A 343 47.23 37.57 28.95
N LEU A 344 46.48 37.18 29.98
CA LEU A 344 46.57 37.79 31.31
C LEU A 344 47.95 37.55 31.96
N SER A 345 48.55 36.37 31.78
CA SER A 345 49.91 36.07 32.25
C SER A 345 50.95 36.95 31.57
N LYS A 346 50.89 37.06 30.23
CA LYS A 346 51.80 37.94 29.47
C LYS A 346 51.64 39.41 29.83
N CYS A 347 50.43 39.85 30.17
CA CYS A 347 50.19 41.20 30.67
C CYS A 347 50.73 41.41 32.09
N ALA A 348 50.74 40.37 32.94
CA ALA A 348 51.31 40.43 34.28
C ALA A 348 52.86 40.48 34.27
N ASP A 349 53.49 39.89 33.25
CA ASP A 349 54.95 39.92 33.06
C ASP A 349 55.47 41.26 32.48
N LEU A 350 54.58 42.15 32.04
CA LEU A 350 54.92 43.52 31.70
C LEU A 350 55.14 44.30 33.02
N ASN A 351 56.38 44.33 33.50
CA ASN A 351 56.79 45.27 34.53
C ASN A 351 56.47 46.70 34.05
N LEU A 352 55.51 47.34 34.71
CA LEU A 352 55.37 48.80 34.72
C LEU A 352 56.61 49.37 35.44
N GLY A 353 57.72 49.44 34.70
CA GLY A 353 58.81 50.34 35.05
C GLY A 353 58.23 51.75 35.06
N ASP A 354 58.38 52.41 36.20
CA ASP A 354 58.01 53.80 36.47
C ASP A 354 58.26 54.68 35.23
N PRO A 355 57.25 55.38 34.67
CA PRO A 355 57.47 56.28 33.56
C PRO A 355 58.24 57.48 34.10
N GLY A 356 59.57 57.35 34.06
CA GLY A 356 60.47 58.48 34.18
C GLY A 356 60.03 59.57 33.22
N SER A 357 59.89 60.76 33.77
CA SER A 357 59.59 62.00 33.08
C SER A 357 60.37 62.13 31.79
N ASP A 358 59.73 61.89 30.64
CA ASP A 358 59.97 62.69 29.46
C ASP A 358 58.83 62.56 28.45
N GLN A 359 58.59 63.71 27.84
CA GLN A 359 57.48 64.04 26.96
C GLN A 359 57.42 63.12 25.73
N ASN A 360 56.20 62.77 25.32
CA ASN A 360 55.63 63.06 23.98
C ASN A 360 54.63 61.97 23.55
N TRP A 361 53.40 62.02 24.09
CA TRP A 361 52.27 61.28 23.51
C TRP A 361 51.66 62.12 22.39
N ASN A 362 52.23 62.01 21.19
CA ASN A 362 51.53 62.45 19.99
C ASN A 362 50.41 61.45 19.69
N MET A 363 49.18 61.91 19.91
CA MET A 363 47.99 61.34 19.30
C MET A 363 48.20 61.19 17.80
N VAL A 364 48.26 59.96 17.31
CA VAL A 364 47.93 59.70 15.90
C VAL A 364 46.42 59.47 15.84
N GLN A 365 45.71 60.57 15.58
CA GLN A 365 44.45 60.52 14.85
C GLN A 365 44.76 60.06 13.41
N GLN A 366 44.17 58.93 13.01
CA GLN A 366 43.43 58.64 11.76
C GLN A 366 43.98 59.14 10.38
N PRO A 367 43.70 58.42 9.27
CA PRO A 367 42.34 58.09 8.78
C PRO A 367 41.90 56.65 9.00
#